data_AF-A0A975QYH9-F1
#
_entry.id   AF-A0A975QYH9-F1
#
_cell.length_a   1.000
_cell.length_b   1.000
_cell.length_c   1.000
_cell.angle_alpha   90.00
_cell.angle_beta   90.00
_cell.angle_gamma   90.00
#
_symmetry.space_group_name_H-M   'P 1'
#
loop_
_entity.id
_entity.type
_entity.pdbx_description
1 polymer ?
#
loop_
_entity_poly.entity_id
_entity_poly.type
_entity_poly.pdbx_seq_one_letter_code
_entity_poly.pdbx_strand_id
1 'polypeptide(L)'
;MIKKIIITCLTLFMLSGCSITDEKPQIGDESEESEEIMDDINKSTFEHLYDLNDKYILENVYVIHMSDLKSNDEILLAVSLQGILAQNKASVYIINSGDASIYWLDSLNITYHTIDNVWDLLDMYIDEIPMSYVLYELNTESVNVATTLSGVERLLMVTVKIEDEAINHGLTLTRDVRDRDTRWVIENFKNSINFNAVATQPINNLANRDFIISQKGLILTHIQNDLEGYEDLIPDDTPMLGWGVDEVSDVEYLSTQGITTIASDHAWNISFLSQVKPTTFKQLKDDSIPQDLNKHFVSFIMTDGDNIQWLLGNDHFFDEKRYGNENRGDVPMGWTIAPLMYTLAPSALNAYYEHATLNDEMIGGPSGIGYINPDVYPSDALLINAKRTNDYYEALDLDYMTIIGSQNNFYNHTEVLDVYAQQS
;
A
#
# COMPACT_ATOMS: atom_id res chain seq x y z
N MET A 1 -16.00 -10.39 9.53
CA MET A 1 -16.11 -10.64 10.97
C MET A 1 -14.73 -10.83 11.59
N ILE A 2 -14.21 -9.82 12.30
CA ILE A 2 -12.99 -9.95 13.11
C ILE A 2 -13.33 -10.79 14.35
N LYS A 3 -12.79 -12.01 14.43
CA LYS A 3 -13.19 -12.93 15.52
C LYS A 3 -12.37 -12.72 16.79
N LYS A 4 -11.09 -12.35 16.67
CA LYS A 4 -10.16 -12.25 17.79
C LYS A 4 -9.09 -11.17 17.55
N ILE A 5 -8.72 -10.44 18.60
CA ILE A 5 -7.67 -9.41 18.58
C ILE A 5 -6.46 -9.90 19.38
N ILE A 6 -5.27 -9.73 18.80
CA ILE A 6 -3.98 -10.04 19.42
C ILE A 6 -3.26 -8.71 19.65
N ILE A 7 -2.92 -8.41 20.90
CA ILE A 7 -2.20 -7.20 21.25
C ILE A 7 -0.71 -7.53 21.32
N THR A 8 0.09 -6.87 20.48
CA THR A 8 1.55 -7.00 20.49
C THR A 8 2.16 -5.79 21.20
N CYS A 9 2.75 -6.02 22.37
CA CYS A 9 3.62 -5.04 23.03
C CYS A 9 5.08 -5.44 22.78
N LEU A 10 5.98 -4.47 22.61
CA LEU A 10 7.44 -4.66 22.50
C LEU A 10 8.11 -5.23 23.78
N THR A 11 7.33 -5.80 24.69
CA THR A 11 7.77 -6.48 25.92
C THR A 11 6.88 -7.69 26.24
N LEU A 12 7.53 -8.80 26.61
CA LEU A 12 6.99 -10.14 26.91
C LEU A 12 5.63 -10.16 27.68
N PHE A 13 4.68 -10.94 27.14
CA PHE A 13 3.51 -11.63 27.72
C PHE A 13 2.45 -10.84 28.53
N MET A 14 1.20 -10.85 28.03
CA MET A 14 0.05 -11.63 28.56
C MET A 14 -1.16 -11.52 27.60
N LEU A 15 -1.75 -12.65 27.22
CA LEU A 15 -3.10 -12.69 26.63
C LEU A 15 -4.13 -12.64 27.77
N SER A 16 -4.84 -11.53 27.91
CA SER A 16 -6.05 -11.45 28.73
C SER A 16 -7.28 -11.44 27.81
N GLY A 17 -8.16 -12.43 27.96
CA GLY A 17 -9.43 -12.47 27.25
C GLY A 17 -10.38 -11.39 27.79
N CYS A 18 -10.89 -10.53 26.91
CA CYS A 18 -11.98 -9.61 27.21
C CYS A 18 -13.33 -10.29 27.06
N SER A 19 -14.26 -10.02 27.99
CA SER A 19 -15.68 -10.34 27.87
C SER A 19 -16.44 -9.12 27.38
N ILE A 20 -17.22 -9.28 26.31
CA ILE A 20 -18.08 -8.26 25.69
C ILE A 20 -19.17 -7.82 26.68
N THR A 21 -19.36 -6.51 26.84
CA THR A 21 -20.56 -5.93 27.48
C THR A 21 -21.47 -5.35 26.42
N ASP A 22 -22.73 -5.79 26.41
CA ASP A 22 -23.79 -5.34 25.51
C ASP A 22 -24.30 -3.93 25.87
N GLU A 23 -23.57 -2.87 25.54
CA GLU A 23 -24.15 -1.52 25.44
C GLU A 23 -23.74 -0.87 24.11
N LYS A 24 -24.73 -0.72 23.21
CA LYS A 24 -24.57 0.04 21.97
C LYS A 24 -24.51 1.54 22.29
N PRO A 25 -23.56 2.31 21.73
CA PRO A 25 -23.60 3.77 21.81
C PRO A 25 -24.85 4.29 21.09
N GLN A 26 -25.59 5.20 21.72
CA GLN A 26 -26.63 5.97 21.04
C GLN A 26 -25.98 7.09 20.23
N ILE A 27 -26.09 7.01 18.90
CA ILE A 27 -25.77 8.11 17.98
C ILE A 27 -26.92 9.12 18.06
N GLY A 28 -26.61 10.37 18.41
CA GLY A 28 -27.55 11.50 18.48
C GLY A 28 -27.86 12.11 17.10
N ASP A 29 -28.97 12.85 17.06
CA ASP A 29 -29.66 13.50 15.92
C ASP A 29 -28.88 13.73 14.60
N GLU A 30 -29.57 13.40 13.49
CA GLU A 30 -29.19 13.59 12.08
C GLU A 30 -28.82 15.06 11.76
N SER A 31 -27.52 15.32 11.62
CA SER A 31 -26.93 16.55 11.07
C SER A 31 -26.31 16.27 9.68
N GLU A 32 -26.04 17.29 8.87
CA GLU A 32 -25.33 17.14 7.58
C GLU A 32 -23.96 16.44 7.74
N GLU A 33 -23.28 16.70 8.86
CA GLU A 33 -22.01 16.05 9.25
C GLU A 33 -22.20 14.53 9.49
N SER A 34 -23.34 14.11 10.04
CA SER A 34 -23.66 12.68 10.20
C SER A 34 -24.02 11.98 8.89
N GLU A 35 -24.55 12.69 7.89
CA GLU A 35 -24.81 12.14 6.56
C GLU A 35 -23.52 11.94 5.77
N GLU A 36 -22.56 12.88 5.85
CA GLU A 36 -21.25 12.80 5.21
C GLU A 36 -20.43 11.63 5.77
N ILE A 37 -20.36 11.49 7.10
CA ILE A 37 -19.72 10.35 7.77
C ILE A 37 -20.34 9.02 7.31
N MET A 38 -21.67 8.95 7.18
CA MET A 38 -22.33 7.72 6.71
C MET A 38 -22.05 7.42 5.24
N ASP A 39 -21.89 8.43 4.38
CA ASP A 39 -21.49 8.25 2.99
C ASP A 39 -20.04 7.71 2.90
N ASP A 40 -19.13 8.23 3.73
CA ASP A 40 -17.75 7.75 3.79
C ASP A 40 -17.63 6.34 4.38
N ILE A 41 -18.43 6.01 5.39
CA ILE A 41 -18.58 4.64 5.90
C ILE A 41 -19.10 3.72 4.80
N ASN A 42 -20.05 4.16 3.96
CA ASN A 42 -20.56 3.34 2.87
C ASN A 42 -19.54 3.18 1.73
N LYS A 43 -18.72 4.20 1.47
CA LYS A 43 -17.59 4.16 0.51
C LYS A 43 -16.36 3.44 1.05
N SER A 44 -16.32 3.06 2.33
CA SER A 44 -15.14 2.43 2.94
C SER A 44 -14.74 1.06 2.35
N THR A 45 -15.54 0.47 1.46
CA THR A 45 -15.22 -0.79 0.79
C THR A 45 -14.00 -0.64 -0.12
N PHE A 46 -13.28 -1.74 -0.35
CA PHE A 46 -12.10 -1.74 -1.23
C PHE A 46 -12.40 -1.29 -2.67
N GLU A 47 -13.65 -1.36 -3.14
CA GLU A 47 -14.09 -0.96 -4.49
C GLU A 47 -13.98 0.55 -4.76
N HIS A 48 -13.84 1.37 -3.71
CA HIS A 48 -13.82 2.83 -3.81
C HIS A 48 -12.49 3.46 -3.37
N LEU A 49 -11.53 2.64 -2.91
CA LEU A 49 -10.26 3.16 -2.38
C LEU A 49 -9.38 3.79 -3.46
N TYR A 50 -9.34 3.16 -4.64
CA TYR A 50 -8.52 3.56 -5.78
C TYR A 50 -9.31 3.40 -7.08
N ASP A 51 -8.91 4.11 -8.14
CA ASP A 51 -9.55 4.05 -9.46
C ASP A 51 -9.10 2.82 -10.27
N LEU A 52 -9.49 1.64 -9.79
CA LEU A 52 -9.11 0.33 -10.34
C LEU A 52 -10.22 -0.34 -11.18
N ASN A 53 -11.42 0.25 -11.25
CA ASN A 53 -12.58 -0.41 -11.85
C ASN A 53 -12.42 -0.66 -13.36
N ASP A 54 -12.76 -1.89 -13.77
CA ASP A 54 -12.73 -2.43 -15.15
C ASP A 54 -11.35 -2.50 -15.86
N LYS A 55 -10.24 -2.32 -15.12
CA LYS A 55 -8.87 -2.30 -15.68
C LYS A 55 -8.11 -3.64 -15.58
N TYR A 56 -8.78 -4.78 -15.37
CA TYR A 56 -8.11 -6.08 -15.15
C TYR A 56 -7.51 -6.77 -16.39
N ILE A 57 -7.28 -6.03 -17.47
CA ILE A 57 -6.87 -6.61 -18.76
C ILE A 57 -5.36 -6.46 -18.91
N LEU A 58 -4.62 -7.55 -18.73
CA LEU A 58 -3.18 -7.61 -18.98
C LEU A 58 -2.93 -8.20 -20.38
N GLU A 59 -2.83 -7.34 -21.39
CA GLU A 59 -2.46 -7.73 -22.76
C GLU A 59 -1.45 -6.74 -23.32
N ASN A 60 -0.62 -7.20 -24.26
CA ASN A 60 0.49 -6.43 -24.81
C ASN A 60 1.41 -5.91 -23.70
N VAL A 61 1.79 -6.82 -22.79
CA VAL A 61 2.66 -6.48 -21.67
C VAL A 61 4.10 -6.46 -22.13
N TYR A 62 4.79 -5.36 -21.86
CA TYR A 62 6.21 -5.18 -22.09
C TYR A 62 6.96 -5.17 -20.77
N VAL A 63 8.07 -5.87 -20.76
CA VAL A 63 8.89 -6.11 -19.57
C VAL A 63 10.26 -5.56 -19.82
N ILE A 64 10.75 -4.73 -18.92
CA ILE A 64 12.12 -4.23 -18.94
C ILE A 64 12.81 -4.61 -17.64
N HIS A 65 14.02 -5.15 -17.74
CA HIS A 65 14.83 -5.39 -16.55
C HIS A 65 15.46 -4.07 -16.10
N MET A 66 15.47 -3.83 -14.79
CA MET A 66 16.13 -2.64 -14.23
C MET A 66 17.64 -2.61 -14.56
N SER A 67 18.26 -3.77 -14.82
CA SER A 67 19.65 -3.87 -15.28
C SER A 67 19.89 -3.34 -16.69
N ASP A 68 18.85 -3.25 -17.52
CA ASP A 68 18.93 -2.75 -18.89
C ASP A 68 18.78 -1.21 -18.94
N LEU A 69 18.31 -0.61 -17.84
CA LEU A 69 18.19 0.83 -17.64
C LEU A 69 19.53 1.40 -17.17
N LYS A 70 20.13 2.30 -17.95
CA LYS A 70 21.54 2.73 -17.78
C LYS A 70 21.76 3.65 -16.58
N SER A 71 20.70 4.25 -16.05
CA SER A 71 20.77 5.12 -14.86
C SER A 71 19.42 5.28 -14.17
N ASN A 72 19.44 5.83 -12.96
CA ASN A 72 18.23 6.23 -12.24
C ASN A 72 17.35 7.20 -13.04
N ASP A 73 17.95 7.99 -13.94
CA ASP A 73 17.21 8.86 -14.87
C ASP A 73 16.30 8.03 -15.80
N GLU A 74 16.83 6.98 -16.43
CA GLU A 74 16.07 6.07 -17.29
C GLU A 74 15.08 5.21 -16.49
N ILE A 75 15.42 4.85 -15.24
CA ILE A 75 14.50 4.14 -14.34
C ILE A 75 13.26 4.97 -14.06
N LEU A 76 13.42 6.25 -13.68
CA LEU A 76 12.26 7.10 -13.40
C LEU A 76 11.47 7.47 -14.65
N LEU A 77 12.12 7.55 -15.82
CA LEU A 77 11.39 7.64 -17.09
C LEU A 77 10.49 6.41 -17.29
N ALA A 78 11.02 5.19 -17.12
CA ALA A 78 10.25 3.95 -17.24
C ALA A 78 9.12 3.85 -16.20
N VAL A 79 9.39 4.19 -14.94
CA VAL A 79 8.40 4.23 -13.84
C VAL A 79 7.28 5.23 -14.16
N SER A 80 7.61 6.41 -14.71
CA SER A 80 6.60 7.38 -15.09
C SER A 80 5.73 6.91 -16.26
N LEU A 81 6.33 6.28 -17.27
CA LEU A 81 5.60 5.65 -18.36
C LEU A 81 4.65 4.55 -17.85
N GLN A 82 5.16 3.67 -16.99
CA GLN A 82 4.38 2.60 -16.36
C GLN A 82 3.13 3.16 -15.65
N GLY A 83 3.32 4.15 -14.78
CA GLY A 83 2.20 4.77 -14.06
C GLY A 83 1.21 5.49 -14.99
N ILE A 84 1.69 6.23 -15.98
CA ILE A 84 0.85 6.96 -16.95
C ILE A 84 -0.03 6.02 -17.77
N LEU A 85 0.54 4.90 -18.22
CA LEU A 85 -0.19 3.88 -18.97
C LEU A 85 -1.21 3.18 -18.07
N ALA A 86 -0.82 2.85 -16.83
CA ALA A 86 -1.68 2.22 -15.84
C ALA A 86 -2.94 3.04 -15.47
N GLN A 87 -2.96 4.36 -15.73
CA GLN A 87 -4.20 5.15 -15.63
C GLN A 87 -5.33 4.59 -16.52
N ASN A 88 -4.98 3.98 -17.65
CA ASN A 88 -5.91 3.36 -18.59
C ASN A 88 -5.82 1.82 -18.56
N LYS A 89 -4.60 1.28 -18.72
CA LYS A 89 -4.30 -0.15 -18.78
C LYS A 89 -2.84 -0.43 -18.43
N ALA A 90 -2.61 -1.32 -17.48
CA ALA A 90 -1.29 -1.81 -17.12
C ALA A 90 -0.70 -2.61 -18.30
N SER A 91 0.45 -2.15 -18.79
CA SER A 91 1.11 -2.77 -19.93
C SER A 91 2.65 -2.71 -19.86
N VAL A 92 3.21 -2.10 -18.81
CA VAL A 92 4.65 -2.09 -18.55
C VAL A 92 4.93 -2.69 -17.17
N TYR A 93 5.90 -3.60 -17.10
CA TYR A 93 6.39 -4.18 -15.85
C TYR A 93 7.91 -4.03 -15.77
N ILE A 94 8.41 -3.58 -14.63
CA ILE A 94 9.84 -3.37 -14.41
C ILE A 94 10.35 -4.48 -13.50
N ILE A 95 11.17 -5.39 -14.03
CA ILE A 95 11.82 -6.41 -13.21
C ILE A 95 12.94 -5.74 -12.42
N ASN A 96 12.68 -5.48 -11.13
CA ASN A 96 13.67 -5.02 -10.18
C ASN A 96 14.57 -6.19 -9.71
N SER A 97 15.52 -5.92 -8.82
CA SER A 97 16.50 -6.93 -8.42
C SER A 97 15.89 -8.10 -7.63
N GLY A 98 16.31 -9.32 -7.98
CA GLY A 98 16.02 -10.56 -7.26
C GLY A 98 14.89 -11.39 -7.87
N ASP A 99 14.62 -12.55 -7.27
CA ASP A 99 13.73 -13.58 -7.84
C ASP A 99 12.25 -13.23 -7.65
N ALA A 100 11.91 -12.46 -6.62
CA ALA A 100 10.53 -12.12 -6.28
C ALA A 100 9.79 -11.42 -7.44
N SER A 101 10.42 -10.42 -8.06
CA SER A 101 9.82 -9.66 -9.17
C SER A 101 9.46 -10.56 -10.36
N ILE A 102 10.38 -11.48 -10.72
CA ILE A 102 10.19 -12.44 -11.80
C ILE A 102 9.05 -13.40 -11.43
N TYR A 103 9.07 -13.93 -10.21
CA TYR A 103 8.04 -14.84 -9.74
C TYR A 103 6.65 -14.21 -9.75
N TRP A 104 6.51 -12.95 -9.28
CA TRP A 104 5.23 -12.26 -9.31
C TRP A 104 4.71 -12.10 -10.73
N LEU A 105 5.55 -11.74 -11.69
CA LEU A 105 5.17 -11.68 -13.10
C LEU A 105 4.77 -13.07 -13.64
N ASP A 106 5.59 -14.10 -13.40
CA ASP A 106 5.37 -15.46 -13.91
C ASP A 106 4.09 -16.09 -13.35
N SER A 107 3.77 -15.81 -12.08
CA SER A 107 2.55 -16.29 -11.42
C SER A 107 1.25 -15.80 -12.07
N LEU A 108 1.31 -14.72 -12.86
CA LEU A 108 0.16 -14.21 -13.61
C LEU A 108 -0.18 -15.09 -14.81
N ASN A 109 0.76 -15.94 -15.26
CA ASN A 109 0.61 -16.81 -16.43
C ASN A 109 0.15 -16.04 -17.69
N ILE A 110 0.77 -14.87 -17.91
CA ILE A 110 0.51 -13.99 -19.07
C ILE A 110 1.62 -14.11 -20.11
N THR A 111 1.32 -13.71 -21.35
CA THR A 111 2.37 -13.50 -22.37
C THR A 111 2.87 -12.08 -22.30
N TYR A 112 4.20 -11.91 -22.36
CA TYR A 112 4.84 -10.60 -22.38
C TYR A 112 6.01 -10.56 -23.36
N HIS A 113 6.47 -9.34 -23.67
CA HIS A 113 7.61 -9.07 -24.54
C HIS A 113 8.72 -8.38 -23.74
N THR A 114 9.93 -8.91 -23.78
CA THR A 114 11.08 -8.27 -23.15
C THR A 114 11.65 -7.17 -24.05
N ILE A 115 11.92 -6.01 -23.46
CA ILE A 115 12.55 -4.84 -24.07
C ILE A 115 13.76 -4.45 -23.22
N ASP A 116 14.87 -4.07 -23.86
CA ASP A 116 16.16 -3.76 -23.21
C ASP A 116 16.53 -2.26 -23.29
N ASN A 117 15.60 -1.43 -23.73
CA ASN A 117 15.80 0.00 -23.91
C ASN A 117 14.51 0.79 -23.66
N VAL A 118 14.55 1.73 -22.71
CA VAL A 118 13.39 2.55 -22.35
C VAL A 118 12.91 3.46 -23.48
N TRP A 119 13.81 3.89 -24.37
CA TRP A 119 13.45 4.76 -25.49
C TRP A 119 12.72 3.99 -26.59
N ASP A 120 13.16 2.76 -26.87
CA ASP A 120 12.44 1.86 -27.78
C ASP A 120 11.06 1.54 -27.19
N LEU A 121 10.97 1.28 -25.89
CA LEU A 121 9.70 1.08 -25.19
C LEU A 121 8.79 2.31 -25.33
N LEU A 122 9.33 3.52 -25.15
CA LEU A 122 8.59 4.76 -25.28
C LEU A 122 8.01 4.94 -26.69
N ASP A 123 8.81 4.68 -27.72
CA ASP A 123 8.40 4.81 -29.12
C ASP A 123 7.21 3.89 -29.46
N MET A 124 7.07 2.76 -28.76
CA MET A 124 5.91 1.86 -28.92
C MET A 124 4.60 2.47 -28.43
N TYR A 125 4.66 3.45 -27.53
CA TYR A 125 3.50 4.07 -26.88
C TYR A 125 3.23 5.51 -27.33
N ILE A 126 3.85 5.97 -28.42
CA ILE A 126 3.74 7.35 -28.92
C ILE A 126 2.28 7.81 -29.14
N ASP A 127 1.38 6.88 -29.50
CA ASP A 127 -0.04 7.16 -29.72
C ASP A 127 -0.90 7.08 -28.44
N GLU A 128 -0.36 6.58 -27.33
CA GLU A 128 -1.07 6.37 -26.06
C GLU A 128 -0.70 7.41 -24.98
N ILE A 129 0.38 8.16 -25.19
CA ILE A 129 0.89 9.16 -24.25
C ILE A 129 1.01 10.54 -24.91
N PRO A 130 0.91 11.66 -24.16
CA PRO A 130 0.91 13.00 -24.75
C PRO A 130 2.24 13.49 -25.33
N MET A 131 3.30 12.68 -25.30
CA MET A 131 4.67 13.03 -25.72
C MET A 131 5.17 14.35 -25.10
N SER A 132 4.93 14.51 -23.80
CA SER A 132 5.33 15.67 -23.01
C SER A 132 6.10 15.24 -21.77
N TYR A 133 6.94 16.12 -21.25
CA TYR A 133 7.73 15.85 -20.04
C TYR A 133 7.73 16.99 -19.02
N VAL A 134 8.02 16.59 -17.78
CA VAL A 134 8.37 17.45 -16.67
C VAL A 134 9.86 17.32 -16.39
N LEU A 135 10.56 18.46 -16.40
CA LEU A 135 11.99 18.56 -16.11
C LEU A 135 12.20 18.71 -14.60
N TYR A 136 13.00 17.81 -14.03
CA TYR A 136 13.32 17.78 -12.60
C TYR A 136 14.79 17.40 -12.35
N GLU A 137 15.20 17.38 -11.08
CA GLU A 137 16.55 17.00 -10.65
C GLU A 137 16.51 15.81 -9.66
N LEU A 138 17.34 14.79 -9.90
CA LEU A 138 17.41 13.60 -9.04
C LEU A 138 17.91 13.96 -7.64
N ASN A 139 17.41 13.24 -6.63
CA ASN A 139 17.80 13.44 -5.22
C ASN A 139 17.54 14.88 -4.72
N THR A 140 16.51 15.53 -5.26
CA THR A 140 15.96 16.80 -4.77
C THR A 140 14.45 16.65 -4.62
N GLU A 141 13.78 17.56 -3.91
CA GLU A 141 12.32 17.51 -3.74
C GLU A 141 11.55 17.55 -5.07
N SER A 142 12.16 18.12 -6.12
CA SER A 142 11.56 18.21 -7.45
C SER A 142 11.19 16.85 -8.06
N VAL A 143 11.80 15.74 -7.59
CA VAL A 143 11.41 14.37 -8.01
C VAL A 143 9.99 14.01 -7.55
N ASN A 144 9.59 14.41 -6.34
CA ASN A 144 8.28 14.13 -5.78
C ASN A 144 7.21 15.03 -6.44
N VAL A 145 7.57 16.29 -6.71
CA VAL A 145 6.75 17.22 -7.51
C VAL A 145 6.51 16.69 -8.91
N ALA A 146 7.58 16.28 -9.59
CA ALA A 146 7.50 15.70 -10.93
C ALA A 146 6.69 14.41 -10.95
N THR A 147 6.79 13.56 -9.92
CA THR A 147 5.96 12.35 -9.81
C THR A 147 4.47 12.70 -9.74
N THR A 148 4.09 13.64 -8.87
CA THR A 148 2.69 14.11 -8.74
C THR A 148 2.17 14.64 -10.09
N LEU A 149 2.94 15.51 -10.76
CA LEU A 149 2.56 16.07 -12.06
C LEU A 149 2.54 15.05 -13.20
N SER A 150 3.36 14.01 -13.11
CA SER A 150 3.34 12.91 -14.07
C SER A 150 1.98 12.20 -14.05
N GLY A 151 1.37 12.06 -12.87
CA GLY A 151 0.01 11.55 -12.75
C GLY A 151 -1.03 12.56 -13.23
N VAL A 152 -1.03 13.75 -12.66
CA VAL A 152 -2.06 14.78 -12.86
C VAL A 152 -2.15 15.27 -14.31
N GLU A 153 -1.00 15.47 -14.95
CA GLU A 153 -0.91 16.06 -16.29
C GLU A 153 -0.36 15.09 -17.35
N ARG A 154 -0.08 13.84 -16.98
CA ARG A 154 0.45 12.80 -17.88
C ARG A 154 1.80 13.18 -18.50
N LEU A 155 2.69 13.75 -17.70
CA LEU A 155 4.03 14.19 -18.10
C LEU A 155 5.07 13.12 -17.79
N LEU A 156 5.91 12.75 -18.75
CA LEU A 156 7.03 11.84 -18.48
C LEU A 156 8.09 12.52 -17.62
N MET A 157 8.74 11.77 -16.73
CA MET A 157 9.81 12.29 -15.87
C MET A 157 11.14 12.31 -16.63
N VAL A 158 11.71 13.50 -16.82
CA VAL A 158 12.98 13.69 -17.55
C VAL A 158 13.91 14.56 -16.70
N THR A 159 15.18 14.16 -16.58
CA THR A 159 16.23 14.99 -15.96
C THR A 159 17.01 15.74 -17.04
N VAL A 160 17.76 16.76 -16.64
CA VAL A 160 18.67 17.49 -17.57
C VAL A 160 19.63 16.56 -18.30
N LYS A 161 20.03 15.45 -17.65
CA LYS A 161 20.98 14.50 -18.21
C LYS A 161 20.41 13.71 -19.41
N ILE A 162 19.11 13.45 -19.43
CA ILE A 162 18.44 12.69 -20.50
C ILE A 162 17.53 13.58 -21.38
N GLU A 163 17.55 14.90 -21.16
CA GLU A 163 16.68 15.85 -21.86
C GLU A 163 16.95 15.91 -23.37
N ASP A 164 18.22 15.94 -23.78
CA ASP A 164 18.58 15.94 -25.21
C ASP A 164 18.02 14.70 -25.93
N GLU A 165 18.07 13.53 -25.28
CA GLU A 165 17.53 12.29 -25.83
C GLU A 165 16.00 12.31 -25.88
N ALA A 166 15.35 12.83 -24.84
CA ALA A 166 13.91 13.05 -24.85
C ALA A 166 13.47 13.95 -26.01
N ILE A 167 14.19 15.05 -26.26
CA ILE A 167 13.90 15.95 -27.38
C ILE A 167 14.10 15.22 -28.72
N ASN A 168 15.12 14.36 -28.85
CA ASN A 168 15.36 13.57 -30.06
C ASN A 168 14.22 12.56 -30.33
N HIS A 169 13.62 12.01 -29.27
CA HIS A 169 12.41 11.16 -29.33
C HIS A 169 11.10 11.95 -29.45
N GLY A 170 11.18 13.28 -29.61
CA GLY A 170 10.03 14.13 -29.90
C GLY A 170 9.22 14.57 -28.68
N LEU A 171 9.71 14.34 -27.44
CA LEU A 171 9.02 14.87 -26.28
C LEU A 171 9.17 16.40 -26.19
N THR A 172 8.13 17.07 -25.70
CA THR A 172 8.13 18.51 -25.49
C THR A 172 8.10 18.88 -24.01
N LEU A 173 8.96 19.81 -23.60
CA LEU A 173 8.98 20.36 -22.24
C LEU A 173 7.64 21.04 -21.94
N THR A 174 6.94 20.56 -20.92
CA THR A 174 5.70 21.20 -20.44
C THR A 174 5.93 21.95 -19.14
N ARG A 175 6.74 21.41 -18.23
CA ARG A 175 7.07 22.05 -16.96
C ARG A 175 8.52 21.85 -16.58
N ASP A 176 9.10 22.89 -15.99
CA ASP A 176 10.36 22.81 -15.27
C ASP A 176 10.06 23.06 -13.78
N VAL A 177 10.34 22.06 -12.95
CA VAL A 177 9.99 22.05 -11.52
C VAL A 177 11.20 21.89 -10.62
N ARG A 178 12.41 22.04 -11.16
CA ARG A 178 13.68 21.89 -10.41
C ARG A 178 13.79 22.82 -9.19
N ASP A 179 13.03 23.90 -9.18
CA ASP A 179 12.97 24.92 -8.12
C ASP A 179 11.61 24.92 -7.39
N ARG A 180 10.90 23.79 -7.38
CA ARG A 180 9.59 23.62 -6.72
C ARG A 180 9.64 22.50 -5.68
N ASP A 181 8.77 22.63 -4.69
CA ASP A 181 8.56 21.71 -3.57
C ASP A 181 7.14 21.13 -3.58
N THR A 182 6.86 20.21 -2.66
CA THR A 182 5.55 19.57 -2.53
C THR A 182 4.44 20.59 -2.26
N ARG A 183 4.69 21.59 -1.41
CA ARG A 183 3.68 22.61 -1.08
C ARG A 183 3.25 23.40 -2.31
N TRP A 184 4.19 23.74 -3.18
CA TRP A 184 3.88 24.39 -4.46
C TRP A 184 2.93 23.54 -5.32
N VAL A 185 3.12 22.21 -5.37
CA VAL A 185 2.21 21.37 -6.17
C VAL A 185 0.82 21.29 -5.56
N ILE A 186 0.69 21.21 -4.23
CA ILE A 186 -0.60 21.25 -3.54
C ILE A 186 -1.33 22.57 -3.86
N GLU A 187 -0.64 23.70 -3.69
CA GLU A 187 -1.20 25.04 -3.92
C GLU A 187 -1.73 25.27 -5.33
N ASN A 188 -1.01 24.75 -6.33
CA ASN A 188 -1.29 25.03 -7.74
C ASN A 188 -2.16 23.95 -8.39
N PHE A 189 -2.23 22.73 -7.83
CA PHE A 189 -2.85 21.57 -8.47
C PHE A 189 -3.84 20.80 -7.61
N LYS A 190 -4.15 21.22 -6.37
CA LYS A 190 -5.09 20.50 -5.48
C LYS A 190 -6.41 20.08 -6.14
N ASN A 191 -6.97 20.88 -7.03
CA ASN A 191 -8.24 20.54 -7.71
C ASN A 191 -8.12 19.41 -8.74
N SER A 192 -6.90 18.99 -9.08
CA SER A 192 -6.60 17.92 -10.04
C SER A 192 -5.91 16.72 -9.41
N ILE A 193 -5.51 16.83 -8.13
CA ILE A 193 -4.90 15.76 -7.34
C ILE A 193 -6.01 14.87 -6.77
N ASN A 194 -5.81 13.56 -6.85
CA ASN A 194 -6.62 12.59 -6.12
C ASN A 194 -6.06 12.38 -4.72
N PHE A 195 -6.69 12.99 -3.71
CA PHE A 195 -6.24 12.88 -2.32
C PHE A 195 -6.59 11.54 -1.64
N ASN A 196 -7.25 10.60 -2.33
CA ASN A 196 -7.34 9.21 -1.86
C ASN A 196 -6.04 8.41 -2.13
N ALA A 197 -5.16 8.94 -2.99
CA ALA A 197 -3.88 8.33 -3.32
C ALA A 197 -2.74 9.27 -2.89
N VAL A 198 -2.32 9.12 -1.65
CA VAL A 198 -1.19 9.88 -1.10
C VAL A 198 -0.06 8.91 -0.79
N ALA A 199 1.17 9.34 -1.04
CA ALA A 199 2.34 8.66 -0.55
C ALA A 199 3.31 9.62 0.13
N THR A 200 4.16 9.09 0.98
CA THR A 200 5.45 9.70 1.33
C THR A 200 6.56 8.95 0.60
N GLN A 201 7.57 9.67 0.10
CA GLN A 201 8.70 9.00 -0.57
C GLN A 201 10.01 9.76 -0.38
N PRO A 202 11.08 9.11 0.12
CA PRO A 202 12.41 9.69 0.14
C PRO A 202 12.88 10.09 -1.27
N ILE A 203 13.53 11.25 -1.36
CA ILE A 203 13.98 11.85 -2.64
C ILE A 203 14.98 10.97 -3.43
N ASN A 204 15.60 9.99 -2.78
CA ASN A 204 16.54 9.05 -3.38
C ASN A 204 15.91 7.67 -3.67
N ASN A 205 14.65 7.44 -3.29
CA ASN A 205 13.94 6.19 -3.55
C ASN A 205 13.14 6.28 -4.85
N LEU A 206 13.27 5.25 -5.69
CA LEU A 206 12.69 5.21 -7.04
C LEU A 206 11.38 4.42 -7.12
N ALA A 207 11.13 3.52 -6.16
CA ALA A 207 9.98 2.63 -6.14
C ALA A 207 8.69 3.39 -5.77
N ASN A 208 7.54 2.71 -5.65
CA ASN A 208 6.23 3.23 -5.20
C ASN A 208 5.59 4.37 -6.06
N ARG A 209 6.36 5.01 -6.94
CA ARG A 209 5.94 6.18 -7.73
C ARG A 209 4.96 5.81 -8.83
N ASP A 210 5.10 4.63 -9.43
CA ASP A 210 4.27 4.16 -10.53
C ASP A 210 2.78 4.14 -10.15
N PHE A 211 2.46 3.67 -8.95
CA PHE A 211 1.08 3.63 -8.48
C PHE A 211 0.50 5.02 -8.22
N ILE A 212 1.24 5.91 -7.57
CA ILE A 212 0.77 7.28 -7.32
C ILE A 212 0.54 8.03 -8.63
N ILE A 213 1.41 7.84 -9.63
CA ILE A 213 1.19 8.37 -10.99
C ILE A 213 -0.10 7.79 -11.60
N SER A 214 -0.33 6.48 -11.47
CA SER A 214 -1.54 5.81 -11.99
C SER A 214 -2.83 6.33 -11.36
N GLN A 215 -2.77 6.80 -10.12
CA GLN A 215 -3.92 7.30 -9.37
C GLN A 215 -4.08 8.81 -9.42
N LYS A 216 -3.17 9.53 -10.10
CA LYS A 216 -3.08 11.02 -10.09
C LYS A 216 -2.94 11.57 -8.67
N GLY A 217 -2.21 10.84 -7.84
CA GLY A 217 -2.05 11.10 -6.43
C GLY A 217 -0.95 12.09 -6.09
N LEU A 218 -0.76 12.32 -4.80
CA LEU A 218 0.23 13.24 -4.23
C LEU A 218 1.40 12.46 -3.61
N ILE A 219 2.64 12.96 -3.81
CA ILE A 219 3.80 12.51 -3.04
C ILE A 219 4.27 13.61 -2.10
N LEU A 220 4.29 13.30 -0.81
CA LEU A 220 4.86 14.07 0.27
C LEU A 220 6.37 13.78 0.39
N THR A 221 7.13 14.84 0.66
CA THR A 221 8.56 14.79 0.96
C THR A 221 8.79 14.91 2.47
N HIS A 222 8.02 15.78 3.10
CA HIS A 222 8.09 16.09 4.52
C HIS A 222 6.68 16.11 5.11
N ILE A 223 6.17 14.93 5.50
CA ILE A 223 4.76 14.68 5.88
C ILE A 223 4.13 15.87 6.63
N GLN A 224 4.66 16.21 7.81
CA GLN A 224 4.11 17.29 8.65
C GLN A 224 4.17 18.67 7.98
N ASN A 225 5.31 19.03 7.40
CA ASN A 225 5.51 20.35 6.79
C ASN A 225 4.70 20.52 5.49
N ASP A 226 4.56 19.46 4.71
CA ASP A 226 3.85 19.48 3.44
C ASP A 226 2.34 19.56 3.66
N LEU A 227 1.83 18.90 4.71
CA LEU A 227 0.42 18.88 5.07
C LEU A 227 -0.03 20.05 5.93
N GLU A 228 0.86 20.82 6.56
CA GLU A 228 0.47 21.95 7.42
C GLU A 228 -0.47 22.94 6.69
N GLY A 229 -1.74 22.98 7.12
CA GLY A 229 -2.82 23.80 6.57
C GLY A 229 -3.57 23.19 5.39
N TYR A 230 -3.31 21.92 5.08
CA TYR A 230 -3.88 21.14 3.97
C TYR A 230 -4.37 19.75 4.43
N GLU A 231 -4.41 19.48 5.73
CA GLU A 231 -4.80 18.19 6.31
C GLU A 231 -6.22 17.79 5.85
N ASP A 232 -7.17 18.73 5.85
CA ASP A 232 -8.55 18.54 5.39
C ASP A 232 -8.70 18.15 3.91
N LEU A 233 -7.62 18.20 3.11
CA LEU A 233 -7.66 17.71 1.73
C LEU A 233 -7.62 16.19 1.65
N ILE A 234 -7.07 15.52 2.67
CA ILE A 234 -6.95 14.07 2.72
C ILE A 234 -8.18 13.48 3.40
N PRO A 235 -8.96 12.62 2.72
CA PRO A 235 -10.11 11.97 3.34
C PRO A 235 -9.72 11.09 4.53
N ASP A 236 -10.66 10.96 5.47
CA ASP A 236 -10.49 10.11 6.64
C ASP A 236 -10.15 8.66 6.27
N ASP A 237 -9.25 8.09 7.06
CA ASP A 237 -8.67 6.76 6.89
C ASP A 237 -7.97 6.55 5.54
N THR A 238 -7.52 7.60 4.83
CA THR A 238 -6.74 7.40 3.60
C THR A 238 -5.49 6.55 3.87
N PRO A 239 -5.28 5.42 3.16
CA PRO A 239 -4.05 4.65 3.27
C PRO A 239 -2.92 5.36 2.52
N MET A 240 -2.10 6.07 3.28
CA MET A 240 -0.91 6.74 2.77
C MET A 240 0.20 5.72 2.55
N LEU A 241 0.62 5.57 1.29
CA LEU A 241 1.67 4.66 0.88
C LEU A 241 3.07 5.19 1.22
N GLY A 242 4.01 4.30 1.48
CA GLY A 242 5.40 4.66 1.74
C GLY A 242 5.75 4.71 3.23
N TRP A 243 6.94 5.24 3.51
CA TRP A 243 7.51 5.24 4.86
C TRP A 243 8.18 6.57 5.15
N GLY A 244 7.89 7.09 6.34
CA GLY A 244 8.47 8.33 6.84
C GLY A 244 9.95 8.21 7.20
N VAL A 245 10.53 9.31 7.71
CA VAL A 245 11.93 9.34 8.16
C VAL A 245 12.04 8.77 9.58
N ASP A 246 11.05 9.04 10.43
CA ASP A 246 11.00 8.59 11.82
C ASP A 246 9.67 7.90 12.07
N GLU A 247 9.69 6.57 12.11
CA GLU A 247 8.51 5.71 12.26
C GLU A 247 7.58 6.18 13.37
N VAL A 248 8.12 6.40 14.57
CA VAL A 248 7.30 6.69 15.75
C VAL A 248 6.57 8.02 15.57
N SER A 249 7.29 9.10 15.22
CA SER A 249 6.67 10.42 15.09
C SER A 249 5.81 10.58 13.83
N ASP A 250 6.16 9.91 12.73
CA ASP A 250 5.39 9.96 11.49
C ASP A 250 4.07 9.17 11.63
N VAL A 251 4.12 7.94 12.18
CA VAL A 251 2.90 7.15 12.44
C VAL A 251 2.02 7.82 13.50
N GLU A 252 2.61 8.39 14.57
CA GLU A 252 1.85 9.15 15.56
C GLU A 252 1.16 10.35 14.94
N TYR A 253 1.88 11.19 14.18
CA TYR A 253 1.30 12.35 13.52
C TYR A 253 0.17 11.95 12.56
N LEU A 254 0.41 11.01 11.65
CA LEU A 254 -0.61 10.55 10.69
C LEU A 254 -1.83 9.97 11.40
N SER A 255 -1.62 9.21 12.47
CA SER A 255 -2.73 8.67 13.28
C SER A 255 -3.57 9.79 13.88
N THR A 256 -2.97 10.87 14.38
CA THR A 256 -3.74 12.03 14.90
C THR A 256 -4.55 12.75 13.82
N GLN A 257 -4.18 12.60 12.55
CA GLN A 257 -4.89 13.16 11.40
C GLN A 257 -5.89 12.16 10.78
N GLY A 258 -6.08 10.98 11.37
CA GLY A 258 -6.96 9.96 10.79
C GLY A 258 -6.42 9.38 9.48
N ILE A 259 -5.10 9.33 9.29
CA ILE A 259 -4.45 8.78 8.09
C ILE A 259 -3.79 7.46 8.44
N THR A 260 -3.99 6.44 7.59
CA THR A 260 -3.42 5.10 7.78
C THR A 260 -2.08 4.96 7.09
N THR A 261 -1.05 4.48 7.79
CA THR A 261 0.29 4.30 7.20
C THR A 261 0.43 2.93 6.55
N ILE A 262 1.00 2.87 5.35
CA ILE A 262 1.27 1.62 4.63
C ILE A 262 2.74 1.59 4.20
N ALA A 263 3.55 0.79 4.88
CA ALA A 263 4.95 0.62 4.52
C ALA A 263 5.07 -0.02 3.12
N SER A 264 5.40 0.81 2.13
CA SER A 264 5.51 0.41 0.72
C SER A 264 6.52 1.23 -0.08
N ASP A 265 7.41 1.96 0.57
CA ASP A 265 8.32 2.92 -0.07
C ASP A 265 9.31 2.22 -1.01
N HIS A 266 9.60 0.94 -0.76
CA HIS A 266 10.43 0.08 -1.61
C HIS A 266 9.61 -0.91 -2.48
N ALA A 267 8.29 -0.81 -2.51
CA ALA A 267 7.44 -1.69 -3.30
C ALA A 267 7.42 -1.28 -4.78
N TRP A 268 7.58 -2.26 -5.67
CA TRP A 268 7.65 -2.05 -7.13
C TRP A 268 6.41 -2.60 -7.82
N ASN A 269 6.09 -2.02 -8.98
CA ASN A 269 5.05 -2.50 -9.91
C ASN A 269 3.64 -2.52 -9.32
N ILE A 270 3.34 -1.73 -8.29
CA ILE A 270 2.00 -1.71 -7.67
C ILE A 270 0.94 -1.28 -8.70
N SER A 271 1.25 -0.33 -9.59
CA SER A 271 0.34 0.09 -10.68
C SER A 271 -0.03 -1.02 -11.65
N PHE A 272 0.85 -2.03 -11.78
CA PHE A 272 0.62 -3.20 -12.62
C PHE A 272 -0.05 -4.32 -11.82
N LEU A 273 0.46 -4.64 -10.62
CA LEU A 273 -0.03 -5.74 -9.78
C LEU A 273 -1.45 -5.49 -9.28
N SER A 274 -1.84 -4.24 -9.04
CA SER A 274 -3.20 -3.84 -8.65
C SER A 274 -4.24 -4.01 -9.77
N GLN A 275 -3.79 -4.22 -11.02
CA GLN A 275 -4.67 -4.53 -12.16
C GLN A 275 -4.88 -6.04 -12.35
N VAL A 276 -4.53 -6.85 -11.37
CA VAL A 276 -4.91 -8.27 -11.35
C VAL A 276 -6.20 -8.41 -10.56
N LYS A 277 -7.17 -9.15 -11.11
CA LYS A 277 -8.43 -9.38 -10.40
C LYS A 277 -8.18 -10.25 -9.16
N PRO A 278 -8.64 -9.86 -7.96
CA PRO A 278 -8.56 -10.71 -6.79
C PRO A 278 -9.29 -12.04 -6.99
N THR A 279 -8.67 -13.12 -6.49
CA THR A 279 -9.29 -14.44 -6.35
C THR A 279 -10.11 -14.52 -5.07
N THR A 280 -10.86 -15.61 -4.88
CA THR A 280 -11.45 -15.90 -3.57
C THR A 280 -10.38 -16.46 -2.66
N PHE A 281 -10.09 -15.76 -1.58
CA PHE A 281 -9.14 -16.23 -0.56
C PHE A 281 -9.86 -17.11 0.45
N LYS A 282 -9.23 -18.23 0.80
CA LYS A 282 -9.70 -19.12 1.86
C LYS A 282 -8.49 -19.71 2.57
N GLN A 283 -8.40 -19.48 3.87
CA GLN A 283 -7.31 -20.07 4.64
C GLN A 283 -7.54 -21.57 4.83
N LEU A 284 -6.44 -22.32 4.88
CA LEU A 284 -6.45 -23.69 5.37
C LEU A 284 -6.54 -23.65 6.90
N LYS A 285 -7.63 -24.14 7.48
CA LYS A 285 -7.89 -24.09 8.93
C LYS A 285 -7.96 -25.50 9.52
N ASP A 286 -7.35 -25.68 10.69
CA ASP A 286 -7.65 -26.79 11.59
C ASP A 286 -8.47 -26.26 12.79
N ASP A 287 -9.78 -26.53 12.79
CA ASP A 287 -10.69 -26.12 13.86
C ASP A 287 -10.63 -27.05 15.08
N SER A 288 -9.62 -27.92 15.19
CA SER A 288 -9.48 -28.84 16.31
C SER A 288 -9.24 -28.09 17.63
N ILE A 289 -10.09 -28.37 18.62
CA ILE A 289 -9.96 -27.78 19.96
C ILE A 289 -9.10 -28.71 20.82
N PRO A 290 -8.05 -28.20 21.50
CA PRO A 290 -7.26 -29.00 22.42
C PRO A 290 -8.12 -29.63 23.52
N GLN A 291 -8.07 -30.97 23.64
CA GLN A 291 -8.88 -31.69 24.63
C GLN A 291 -8.35 -31.58 26.07
N ASP A 292 -7.04 -31.33 26.23
CA ASP A 292 -6.40 -31.21 27.54
C ASP A 292 -5.95 -29.77 27.79
N LEU A 293 -6.75 -29.06 28.60
CA LEU A 293 -6.52 -27.67 28.96
C LEU A 293 -5.50 -27.51 30.12
N ASN A 294 -4.99 -28.60 30.71
CA ASN A 294 -3.98 -28.54 31.78
C ASN A 294 -2.54 -28.40 31.25
N LYS A 295 -2.39 -27.89 30.02
CA LYS A 295 -1.12 -27.66 29.36
C LYS A 295 -0.81 -26.17 29.28
N HIS A 296 0.46 -25.85 29.07
CA HIS A 296 0.87 -24.51 28.68
C HIS A 296 0.80 -24.39 27.16
N PHE A 297 0.04 -23.42 26.68
CA PHE A 297 -0.13 -23.16 25.25
C PHE A 297 0.82 -22.05 24.82
N VAL A 298 1.50 -22.26 23.70
CA VAL A 298 2.43 -21.31 23.09
C VAL A 298 1.99 -21.12 21.64
N SER A 299 1.96 -19.87 21.19
CA SER A 299 1.78 -19.51 19.79
C SER A 299 2.96 -18.64 19.36
N PHE A 300 3.34 -18.76 18.09
CA PHE A 300 4.39 -17.98 17.46
C PHE A 300 3.76 -17.17 16.32
N ILE A 301 4.05 -15.88 16.29
CA ILE A 301 3.55 -14.96 15.26
C ILE A 301 4.75 -14.21 14.70
N MET A 302 4.91 -14.26 13.38
CA MET A 302 5.87 -13.43 12.67
C MET A 302 5.31 -12.01 12.54
N THR A 303 6.12 -11.02 12.88
CA THR A 303 5.80 -9.58 12.80
C THR A 303 6.06 -9.02 11.39
N ASP A 304 5.89 -7.70 11.22
CA ASP A 304 6.23 -6.93 10.02
C ASP A 304 5.39 -7.24 8.78
N GLY A 305 4.32 -8.01 8.92
CA GLY A 305 3.43 -8.36 7.82
C GLY A 305 2.57 -7.21 7.31
N ASP A 306 2.46 -6.09 8.02
CA ASP A 306 1.88 -4.84 7.50
C ASP A 306 2.73 -4.21 6.38
N ASN A 307 4.01 -4.61 6.28
CA ASN A 307 4.94 -4.08 5.31
C ASN A 307 4.81 -4.74 3.92
N ILE A 308 4.20 -4.02 2.99
CA ILE A 308 3.97 -4.47 1.62
C ILE A 308 5.28 -4.73 0.88
N GLN A 309 6.31 -3.90 1.08
CA GLN A 309 7.58 -4.13 0.39
C GLN A 309 8.31 -5.37 0.91
N TRP A 310 8.06 -5.77 2.15
CA TRP A 310 8.60 -7.01 2.71
C TRP A 310 7.87 -8.23 2.14
N LEU A 311 6.53 -8.17 2.05
CA LEU A 311 5.72 -9.23 1.46
C LEU A 311 5.98 -9.43 -0.04
N LEU A 312 6.26 -8.35 -0.78
CA LEU A 312 6.64 -8.39 -2.19
C LEU A 312 8.13 -8.65 -2.41
N GLY A 313 8.95 -8.53 -1.37
CA GLY A 313 10.40 -8.62 -1.44
C GLY A 313 10.93 -10.05 -1.38
N ASN A 314 12.23 -10.19 -1.66
CA ASN A 314 12.94 -11.47 -1.53
C ASN A 314 13.10 -11.90 -0.06
N ASP A 315 13.13 -10.92 0.86
CA ASP A 315 13.49 -11.13 2.26
C ASP A 315 12.35 -11.72 3.11
N HIS A 316 11.26 -12.19 2.49
CA HIS A 316 10.20 -12.89 3.20
C HIS A 316 9.76 -14.18 2.51
N PHE A 317 9.05 -14.08 1.38
CA PHE A 317 8.45 -15.23 0.69
C PHE A 317 9.50 -16.27 0.29
N PHE A 318 10.67 -15.82 -0.15
CA PHE A 318 11.77 -16.66 -0.64
C PHE A 318 12.90 -16.87 0.38
N ASP A 319 12.85 -16.18 1.53
CA ASP A 319 13.93 -16.26 2.51
C ASP A 319 13.83 -17.58 3.30
N GLU A 320 14.88 -18.39 3.23
CA GLU A 320 15.04 -19.64 3.98
C GLU A 320 14.93 -19.45 5.50
N LYS A 321 15.06 -18.23 6.02
CA LYS A 321 14.92 -17.91 7.44
C LYS A 321 13.48 -17.57 7.85
N ARG A 322 12.56 -17.43 6.91
CA ARG A 322 11.19 -16.92 7.12
C ARG A 322 10.19 -17.81 6.39
N TYR A 323 9.32 -17.22 5.57
CA TYR A 323 8.28 -17.96 4.87
C TYR A 323 8.93 -19.02 3.99
N GLY A 324 9.99 -18.70 3.24
CA GLY A 324 10.69 -19.66 2.38
C GLY A 324 11.44 -20.82 3.07
N ASN A 325 11.34 -21.00 4.40
CA ASN A 325 12.02 -22.09 5.10
C ASN A 325 11.47 -23.47 4.68
N GLU A 326 12.36 -24.40 4.32
CA GLU A 326 11.97 -25.77 3.91
C GLU A 326 11.29 -26.59 5.03
N ASN A 327 11.47 -26.23 6.29
CA ASN A 327 10.81 -26.86 7.45
C ASN A 327 9.55 -26.09 7.89
N ARG A 328 9.12 -25.05 7.13
CA ARG A 328 7.82 -24.40 7.35
C ARG A 328 6.73 -25.48 7.29
N GLY A 329 5.83 -25.45 8.26
CA GLY A 329 4.77 -26.44 8.41
C GLY A 329 5.10 -27.60 9.35
N ASP A 330 6.33 -27.72 9.87
CA ASP A 330 6.64 -28.68 10.95
C ASP A 330 6.16 -28.19 12.33
N VAL A 331 6.04 -26.88 12.50
CA VAL A 331 5.55 -26.21 13.71
C VAL A 331 4.48 -25.21 13.32
N PRO A 332 3.33 -25.14 14.05
CA PRO A 332 2.32 -24.11 13.82
C PRO A 332 2.86 -22.69 13.97
N MET A 333 2.57 -21.83 13.00
CA MET A 333 3.07 -20.46 12.94
C MET A 333 2.02 -19.50 12.34
N GLY A 334 1.82 -18.38 13.03
CA GLY A 334 1.06 -17.24 12.51
C GLY A 334 1.96 -16.35 11.66
N TRP A 335 1.48 -15.95 10.49
CA TRP A 335 2.15 -15.04 9.57
C TRP A 335 1.31 -13.79 9.42
N THR A 336 1.83 -12.64 9.86
CA THR A 336 1.15 -11.38 9.59
C THR A 336 1.21 -11.08 8.08
N ILE A 337 0.12 -10.53 7.53
CA ILE A 337 0.01 -10.06 6.16
C ILE A 337 -0.66 -8.68 6.11
N ALA A 338 -0.41 -7.92 5.05
CA ALA A 338 -0.97 -6.59 4.85
C ALA A 338 -2.31 -6.76 4.12
N PRO A 339 -3.47 -6.48 4.75
CA PRO A 339 -4.76 -6.72 4.10
C PRO A 339 -4.92 -5.93 2.80
N LEU A 340 -4.32 -4.74 2.72
CA LEU A 340 -4.33 -3.89 1.54
C LEU A 340 -3.68 -4.53 0.30
N MET A 341 -2.88 -5.60 0.47
CA MET A 341 -2.37 -6.41 -0.65
C MET A 341 -3.50 -7.03 -1.49
N TYR A 342 -4.69 -7.24 -0.93
CA TYR A 342 -5.88 -7.64 -1.69
C TYR A 342 -6.16 -6.69 -2.87
N THR A 343 -5.90 -5.40 -2.67
CA THR A 343 -6.12 -4.35 -3.67
C THR A 343 -4.85 -4.04 -4.46
N LEU A 344 -3.70 -4.04 -3.80
CA LEU A 344 -2.44 -3.57 -4.39
C LEU A 344 -1.65 -4.65 -5.15
N ALA A 345 -1.74 -5.91 -4.72
CA ALA A 345 -1.06 -7.03 -5.35
C ALA A 345 -1.72 -8.38 -5.04
N PRO A 346 -3.00 -8.58 -5.45
CA PRO A 346 -3.76 -9.77 -5.09
C PRO A 346 -3.14 -11.08 -5.56
N SER A 347 -2.45 -11.10 -6.70
CA SER A 347 -1.75 -12.32 -7.18
C SER A 347 -0.59 -12.72 -6.27
N ALA A 348 0.21 -11.76 -5.82
CA ALA A 348 1.30 -12.01 -4.89
C ALA A 348 0.75 -12.50 -3.55
N LEU A 349 -0.35 -11.89 -3.06
CA LEU A 349 -1.03 -12.37 -1.86
C LEU A 349 -1.56 -13.80 -2.02
N ASN A 350 -2.14 -14.13 -3.17
CA ASN A 350 -2.67 -15.47 -3.46
C ASN A 350 -1.57 -16.54 -3.38
N ALA A 351 -0.33 -16.22 -3.75
CA ALA A 351 0.79 -17.15 -3.61
C ALA A 351 1.05 -17.59 -2.17
N TYR A 352 0.85 -16.72 -1.17
CA TYR A 352 0.95 -17.10 0.26
C TYR A 352 -0.13 -18.13 0.63
N TYR A 353 -1.35 -17.96 0.14
CA TYR A 353 -2.44 -18.89 0.42
C TYR A 353 -2.24 -20.24 -0.29
N GLU A 354 -1.76 -20.22 -1.53
CA GLU A 354 -1.49 -21.45 -2.30
C GLU A 354 -0.36 -22.30 -1.70
N HIS A 355 0.62 -21.67 -1.07
CA HIS A 355 1.76 -22.34 -0.46
C HIS A 355 1.60 -22.59 1.05
N ALA A 356 0.50 -22.14 1.65
CA ALA A 356 0.23 -22.35 3.06
C ALA A 356 0.09 -23.85 3.38
N THR A 357 0.64 -24.26 4.51
CA THR A 357 0.41 -25.58 5.10
C THR A 357 -0.75 -25.52 6.10
N LEU A 358 -1.21 -26.67 6.60
CA LEU A 358 -2.20 -26.70 7.70
C LEU A 358 -1.70 -26.08 9.01
N ASN A 359 -0.38 -25.87 9.12
CA ASN A 359 0.26 -25.27 10.28
C ASN A 359 0.59 -23.78 10.07
N ASP A 360 0.23 -23.21 8.92
CA ASP A 360 0.36 -21.77 8.69
C ASP A 360 -1.00 -21.08 8.87
N GLU A 361 -1.04 -20.02 9.67
CA GLU A 361 -2.23 -19.18 9.84
C GLU A 361 -1.91 -17.74 9.41
N MET A 362 -2.66 -17.21 8.45
CA MET A 362 -2.55 -15.81 8.04
C MET A 362 -3.32 -14.93 9.04
N ILE A 363 -2.63 -13.88 9.49
CA ILE A 363 -3.10 -12.92 10.50
C ILE A 363 -2.97 -11.53 9.88
N GLY A 364 -3.90 -10.61 10.13
CA GLY A 364 -3.72 -9.24 9.66
C GLY A 364 -2.66 -8.50 10.50
N GLY A 365 -1.73 -7.83 9.81
CA GLY A 365 -0.67 -7.03 10.41
C GLY A 365 -1.18 -5.81 11.21
N PRO A 366 -0.30 -5.17 11.99
CA PRO A 366 -0.66 -4.03 12.82
C PRO A 366 -1.02 -2.81 11.95
N SER A 367 -2.10 -2.08 12.22
CA SER A 367 -3.15 -2.28 13.22
C SER A 367 -4.52 -2.25 12.53
N GLY A 368 -4.79 -3.24 11.68
CA GLY A 368 -6.00 -3.31 10.87
C GLY A 368 -5.67 -3.44 9.40
N ILE A 369 -6.24 -2.58 8.55
CA ILE A 369 -5.87 -2.49 7.13
C ILE A 369 -4.44 -1.95 6.91
N GLY A 370 -3.91 -1.20 7.86
CA GLY A 370 -2.55 -0.63 7.82
C GLY A 370 -2.10 -0.15 9.19
N TYR A 371 -0.89 0.39 9.29
CA TYR A 371 -0.28 0.77 10.55
C TYR A 371 -0.83 2.12 11.04
N ILE A 372 -1.55 2.07 12.16
CA ILE A 372 -2.04 3.21 12.93
C ILE A 372 -1.72 3.02 14.40
N ASN A 373 -1.78 4.10 15.17
CA ASN A 373 -1.92 4.11 16.62
C ASN A 373 -3.40 4.35 16.98
N PRO A 374 -4.20 3.29 17.23
CA PRO A 374 -5.64 3.41 17.36
C PRO A 374 -6.10 4.29 18.53
N ASP A 375 -5.26 4.46 19.56
CA ASP A 375 -5.54 5.24 20.76
C ASP A 375 -5.49 6.76 20.57
N VAL A 376 -4.86 7.23 19.49
CA VAL A 376 -4.82 8.65 19.10
C VAL A 376 -5.55 8.93 17.79
N TYR A 377 -6.20 7.90 17.22
CA TYR A 377 -6.95 8.00 15.97
C TYR A 377 -8.30 8.71 16.21
N PRO A 378 -8.71 9.68 15.38
CA PRO A 378 -10.02 10.32 15.50
C PRO A 378 -11.15 9.28 15.47
N SER A 379 -12.15 9.44 16.35
CA SER A 379 -13.20 8.42 16.54
C SER A 379 -13.97 8.09 15.27
N ASP A 380 -14.29 9.09 14.44
CA ASP A 380 -15.05 8.89 13.21
C ASP A 380 -14.20 8.19 12.15
N ALA A 381 -12.95 8.62 11.96
CA ALA A 381 -11.98 7.93 11.12
C ALA A 381 -11.71 6.48 11.61
N LEU A 382 -11.71 6.22 12.93
CA LEU A 382 -11.51 4.89 13.49
C LEU A 382 -12.70 3.96 13.17
N LEU A 383 -13.93 4.48 13.12
CA LEU A 383 -15.10 3.72 12.69
C LEU A 383 -14.99 3.32 11.22
N ILE A 384 -14.54 4.24 10.36
CA ILE A 384 -14.25 3.98 8.93
C ILE A 384 -13.18 2.89 8.82
N ASN A 385 -12.06 3.04 9.55
CA ASN A 385 -10.97 2.07 9.56
C ASN A 385 -11.42 0.69 10.01
N ALA A 386 -12.18 0.59 11.10
CA ALA A 386 -12.65 -0.68 11.62
C ALA A 386 -13.59 -1.40 10.64
N LYS A 387 -14.51 -0.65 10.02
CA LYS A 387 -15.39 -1.21 8.98
C LYS A 387 -14.57 -1.70 7.78
N ARG A 388 -13.65 -0.88 7.28
CA ARG A 388 -12.79 -1.24 6.16
C ARG A 388 -11.94 -2.47 6.48
N THR A 389 -11.34 -2.51 7.67
CA THR A 389 -10.61 -3.66 8.18
C THR A 389 -11.48 -4.91 8.16
N ASN A 390 -12.74 -4.83 8.61
CA ASN A 390 -13.67 -5.97 8.55
C ASN A 390 -13.93 -6.45 7.11
N ASP A 391 -14.17 -5.54 6.18
CA ASP A 391 -14.44 -5.88 4.77
C ASP A 391 -13.24 -6.62 4.14
N TYR A 392 -12.02 -6.14 4.36
CA TYR A 392 -10.81 -6.80 3.88
C TYR A 392 -10.57 -8.15 4.58
N TYR A 393 -10.83 -8.25 5.88
CA TYR A 393 -10.66 -9.49 6.62
C TYR A 393 -11.65 -10.56 6.17
N GLU A 394 -12.88 -10.18 5.83
CA GLU A 394 -13.85 -11.10 5.22
C GLU A 394 -13.40 -11.58 3.84
N ALA A 395 -12.92 -10.66 2.99
CA ALA A 395 -12.42 -11.00 1.66
C ALA A 395 -11.20 -11.95 1.72
N LEU A 396 -10.39 -11.84 2.77
CA LEU A 396 -9.16 -12.60 2.99
C LEU A 396 -9.32 -13.82 3.92
N ASP A 397 -10.52 -14.05 4.46
CA ASP A 397 -10.80 -15.09 5.46
C ASP A 397 -9.91 -14.98 6.72
N LEU A 398 -9.55 -13.75 7.13
CA LEU A 398 -8.75 -13.45 8.32
C LEU A 398 -9.64 -13.39 9.57
N ASP A 399 -9.23 -14.13 10.61
CA ASP A 399 -9.94 -14.16 11.89
C ASP A 399 -9.25 -13.34 12.99
N TYR A 400 -7.95 -13.07 12.82
CA TYR A 400 -7.08 -12.46 13.82
C TYR A 400 -6.42 -11.19 13.31
N MET A 401 -6.36 -10.18 14.16
CA MET A 401 -5.65 -8.91 13.94
C MET A 401 -4.56 -8.74 14.99
N THR A 402 -3.37 -8.29 14.58
CA THR A 402 -2.39 -7.72 15.52
C THR A 402 -2.61 -6.22 15.67
N ILE A 403 -2.40 -5.67 16.86
CA ILE A 403 -2.46 -4.21 17.10
C ILE A 403 -1.20 -3.73 17.82
N ILE A 404 -0.65 -2.63 17.32
CA ILE A 404 0.31 -1.75 17.97
C ILE A 404 -0.38 -0.40 18.25
N GLY A 405 -0.16 0.17 19.44
CA GLY A 405 -0.67 1.50 19.81
C GLY A 405 0.46 2.39 20.35
N SER A 406 0.16 3.67 20.58
CA SER A 406 1.18 4.68 20.92
C SER A 406 1.78 4.50 22.33
N GLN A 407 1.10 3.74 23.20
CA GLN A 407 1.48 3.58 24.61
C GLN A 407 1.83 2.13 24.98
N ASN A 408 2.82 1.98 25.86
CA ASN A 408 3.20 0.69 26.47
C ASN A 408 2.07 -0.03 27.23
N ASN A 409 0.96 0.66 27.51
CA ASN A 409 -0.21 0.13 28.21
C ASN A 409 -1.47 0.09 27.31
N PHE A 410 -1.32 0.04 25.99
CA PHE A 410 -2.44 0.05 25.03
C PHE A 410 -3.54 -0.96 25.38
N TYR A 411 -3.19 -2.11 25.97
CA TYR A 411 -4.15 -3.13 26.43
C TYR A 411 -5.20 -2.63 27.45
N ASN A 412 -5.02 -1.46 28.05
CA ASN A 412 -6.00 -0.84 28.95
C ASN A 412 -7.04 0.03 28.22
N HIS A 413 -6.86 0.30 26.92
CA HIS A 413 -7.77 1.09 26.09
C HIS A 413 -8.85 0.21 25.45
N THR A 414 -9.71 -0.36 26.29
CA THR A 414 -10.76 -1.29 25.84
C THR A 414 -11.75 -0.64 24.89
N GLU A 415 -11.98 0.66 25.02
CA GLU A 415 -12.89 1.42 24.15
C GLU A 415 -12.52 1.32 22.67
N VAL A 416 -11.22 1.31 22.36
CA VAL A 416 -10.71 1.21 20.99
C VAL A 416 -10.85 -0.22 20.46
N LEU A 417 -10.56 -1.20 21.32
CA LEU A 417 -10.73 -2.62 20.99
C LEU A 417 -12.19 -2.97 20.71
N ASP A 418 -13.12 -2.36 21.44
CA ASP A 418 -14.55 -2.55 21.28
C ASP A 418 -15.03 -2.10 19.89
N VAL A 419 -14.45 -1.04 19.32
CA VAL A 419 -14.80 -0.58 17.96
C VAL A 419 -14.55 -1.68 16.91
N TYR A 420 -13.42 -2.37 17.00
CA TYR A 420 -13.10 -3.49 16.13
C TYR A 420 -13.91 -4.76 16.45
N ALA A 421 -14.10 -5.05 17.74
CA ALA A 421 -14.86 -6.23 18.18
C ALA A 421 -16.36 -6.15 17.84
N GLN A 422 -16.89 -4.94 17.66
CA GLN A 422 -18.29 -4.70 17.27
C GLN A 422 -18.53 -4.84 15.77
N GLN A 423 -17.49 -4.96 14.94
CA GLN A 423 -17.63 -5.19 13.50
C GLN A 423 -18.16 -6.62 13.27
N SER A 424 -19.45 -6.72 12.92
CA SER A 424 -20.19 -7.97 12.78
C SER A 424 -20.13 -8.57 11.39
#